data_AF-A0A821YWX1-F1
#
_entry.id   AF-A0A821YWX1-F1
#
_cell.length_a   1.000
_cell.length_b   1.000
_cell.length_c   1.000
_cell.angle_alpha   90.00
_cell.angle_beta   90.00
_cell.angle_gamma   90.00
#
_symmetry.space_group_name_H-M   'P 1'
#
loop_
_entity.id
_entity.type
_entity.pdbx_description
1 polymer ?
#
loop_
_entity_poly.entity_id
_entity_poly.type
_entity_poly.pdbx_seq_one_letter_code
_entity_poly.pdbx_strand_id
1 'polypeptide(L)'
;MISVDLNRDQIIDLVVANLGDHTISILFGLGNGDFQAQIKYNVDREPSHVISGDFNNDNKTDIAVLGRLSNHMDVLFGDGNMTFPNRKRCIYYRGTGDITDWTKRSYSITASTRKMINIPGGIKTEYDAFANARYLIE
;
A
#
# COMPACT_ATOMS: atom_id res chain seq x y z
N MET A 1 10.62 -2.44 -3.28
CA MET A 1 10.83 -3.27 -2.07
C MET A 1 10.76 -2.34 -0.87
N ILE A 2 10.19 -2.82 0.24
CA ILE A 2 10.26 -2.14 1.54
C ILE A 2 10.79 -3.11 2.60
N SER A 3 11.37 -2.55 3.65
CA SER A 3 11.79 -3.26 4.87
C SER A 3 10.95 -2.77 6.04
N VAL A 4 10.24 -3.67 6.72
CA VAL A 4 9.28 -3.33 7.77
C VAL A 4 9.08 -4.55 8.68
N ASP A 5 8.81 -4.32 9.96
CA ASP A 5 8.37 -5.36 10.90
C ASP A 5 6.86 -5.60 10.73
N LEU A 6 6.49 -6.73 10.10
CA LEU A 6 5.10 -7.03 9.74
C LEU A 6 4.35 -7.82 10.81
N ASN A 7 5.07 -8.58 11.64
CA ASN A 7 4.52 -9.45 12.68
C ASN A 7 4.81 -8.95 14.12
N ARG A 8 5.48 -7.80 14.27
CA ARG A 8 5.81 -7.14 15.53
C ARG A 8 6.74 -7.94 16.43
N ASP A 9 7.62 -8.73 15.84
CA ASP A 9 8.64 -9.48 16.58
C ASP A 9 9.96 -8.71 16.75
N GLN A 10 10.02 -7.46 16.28
CA GLN A 10 11.20 -6.59 16.27
C GLN A 10 12.32 -7.05 15.32
N ILE A 11 12.01 -7.97 14.41
CA ILE A 11 12.88 -8.41 13.33
C ILE A 11 12.38 -7.76 12.04
N ILE A 12 13.31 -7.36 11.18
CA ILE A 12 12.97 -6.73 9.90
C ILE A 12 12.55 -7.80 8.89
N ASP A 13 11.38 -7.62 8.31
CA ASP A 13 10.87 -8.39 7.18
C ASP A 13 11.04 -7.62 5.86
N LEU A 14 10.91 -8.33 4.75
CA LEU A 14 10.97 -7.75 3.41
C LEU A 14 9.66 -7.96 2.65
N VAL A 15 9.24 -6.90 1.96
CA VAL A 15 8.18 -6.98 0.95
C VAL A 15 8.73 -6.59 -0.41
N VAL A 16 8.65 -7.52 -1.36
CA VAL A 16 9.18 -7.39 -2.71
C VAL A 16 8.03 -7.37 -3.71
N ALA A 17 8.03 -6.39 -4.61
CA ALA A 17 7.09 -6.35 -5.72
C ALA A 17 7.63 -7.14 -6.91
N ASN A 18 6.91 -8.17 -7.34
CA ASN A 18 7.27 -8.99 -8.49
C ASN A 18 6.49 -8.49 -9.71
N LEU A 19 7.04 -7.46 -10.36
CA LEU A 19 6.36 -6.72 -11.43
C LEU A 19 5.80 -7.65 -12.52
N GLY A 20 6.63 -8.55 -13.06
CA GLY A 20 6.25 -9.48 -14.13
C GLY A 20 5.26 -10.57 -13.69
N ASP A 21 5.28 -10.94 -12.41
CA ASP A 21 4.46 -12.04 -11.88
C ASP A 21 3.09 -11.56 -11.37
N HIS A 22 2.87 -10.24 -11.28
CA HIS A 22 1.66 -9.66 -10.69
C HIS A 22 1.42 -10.11 -9.23
N THR A 23 2.53 -10.28 -8.50
CA THR A 23 2.52 -10.67 -7.08
C THR A 23 3.40 -9.75 -6.25
N ILE A 24 3.19 -9.76 -4.94
CA ILE A 24 4.23 -9.40 -3.99
C ILE A 24 4.73 -10.67 -3.28
N SER A 25 6.00 -10.66 -2.87
CA SER A 25 6.59 -11.66 -1.98
C SER A 25 6.86 -11.03 -0.62
N ILE A 26 6.53 -11.76 0.43
CA ILE A 26 6.84 -11.41 1.82
C ILE A 26 7.86 -12.43 2.33
N LEU A 27 8.95 -11.94 2.91
CA LEU A 27 10.00 -12.75 3.51
C LEU A 27 10.17 -12.30 4.96
N PHE A 28 9.83 -13.19 5.89
CA PHE A 28 9.97 -12.91 7.32
C PHE A 28 11.41 -13.13 7.78
N GLY A 29 11.94 -12.17 8.53
CA GLY A 29 13.31 -12.22 9.02
C GLY A 29 13.49 -13.27 10.12
N LEU A 30 14.71 -13.79 10.24
CA LEU A 30 15.10 -14.70 11.32
C LEU A 30 16.04 -14.04 12.37
N GLY A 31 16.35 -12.76 12.20
CA GLY A 31 17.16 -11.97 13.14
C GLY A 31 18.68 -12.18 13.02
N ASN A 32 19.12 -13.12 12.19
CA ASN A 32 20.53 -13.45 11.95
C ASN A 32 21.01 -13.08 10.53
N GLY A 33 20.20 -12.34 9.78
CA GLY A 33 20.44 -12.01 8.37
C GLY A 33 19.81 -12.99 7.37
N ASP A 34 19.26 -14.12 7.85
CA ASP A 34 18.48 -15.04 7.03
C ASP A 34 16.98 -14.67 7.02
N PHE A 35 16.28 -15.23 6.04
CA PHE A 35 14.84 -15.07 5.86
C PHE A 35 14.15 -16.42 5.69
N GLN A 36 12.90 -16.51 6.12
CA GLN A 36 12.04 -17.65 5.83
C GLN A 36 11.72 -17.75 4.32
N ALA A 37 11.14 -18.89 3.92
CA ALA A 37 10.63 -19.06 2.58
C ALA A 37 9.59 -17.99 2.25
N GLN A 38 9.66 -17.44 1.03
CA GLN A 38 8.75 -16.39 0.61
C GLN A 38 7.29 -16.84 0.61
N ILE A 39 6.40 -15.98 1.07
CA ILE A 39 4.95 -16.11 0.88
C ILE A 39 4.54 -15.14 -0.23
N LYS A 40 3.86 -15.65 -1.26
CA LYS A 40 3.41 -14.84 -2.40
C LYS A 40 1.94 -14.47 -2.28
N TYR A 41 1.62 -13.21 -2.57
CA TYR A 41 0.26 -12.71 -2.64
C TYR A 41 -0.04 -12.13 -4.02
N ASN A 42 -1.14 -12.58 -4.61
CA ASN A 42 -1.65 -12.05 -5.88
C ASN A 42 -2.19 -10.63 -5.67
N VAL A 43 -1.65 -9.69 -6.43
CA VAL A 43 -2.13 -8.32 -6.52
C VAL A 43 -2.70 -8.09 -7.92
N ASP A 44 -3.00 -6.85 -8.27
CA ASP A 44 -3.42 -6.47 -9.61
C ASP A 44 -2.19 -6.39 -10.55
N ARG A 45 -2.19 -5.49 -11.53
CA ARG A 45 -1.20 -5.52 -12.61
C ARG A 45 0.09 -4.78 -12.28
N GLU A 46 1.22 -5.44 -12.56
CA GLU A 46 2.57 -4.86 -12.53
C GLU A 46 2.87 -4.06 -11.25
N PRO A 47 2.88 -4.72 -10.07
CA PRO A 47 3.18 -4.04 -8.82
C PRO A 47 4.54 -3.36 -8.92
N SER A 48 4.57 -2.09 -8.54
CA SER A 48 5.76 -1.23 -8.64
C SER A 48 6.04 -0.47 -7.36
N HIS A 49 5.01 -0.18 -6.59
CA HIS A 49 5.13 0.53 -5.33
C HIS A 49 4.45 -0.28 -4.24
N VAL A 50 5.09 -0.30 -3.07
CA VAL A 50 4.62 -1.00 -1.89
C VAL A 50 4.87 -0.07 -0.71
N ILE A 51 3.86 0.09 0.14
CA ILE A 51 3.93 0.82 1.40
C ILE A 51 3.30 -0.04 2.51
N SER A 52 3.64 0.26 3.76
CA SER A 52 3.05 -0.39 4.93
C SER A 52 2.42 0.63 5.87
N GLY A 53 1.42 0.22 6.64
CA GLY A 53 0.74 1.04 7.62
C GLY A 53 -0.43 0.28 8.23
N ASP A 54 -1.08 0.82 9.26
CA ASP A 54 -2.38 0.32 9.71
C ASP A 54 -3.46 1.07 8.90
N PHE A 55 -4.10 0.38 7.96
CA PHE A 55 -5.05 0.99 7.02
C PHE A 55 -6.50 0.67 7.34
N ASN A 56 -6.76 -0.22 8.29
CA ASN A 56 -8.09 -0.59 8.77
C ASN A 56 -8.32 -0.27 10.26
N ASN A 57 -7.35 0.36 10.92
CA ASN A 57 -7.34 0.69 12.35
C ASN A 57 -7.47 -0.54 13.26
N ASP A 58 -6.93 -1.70 12.86
CA ASP A 58 -6.94 -2.91 13.67
C ASP A 58 -5.67 -3.09 14.53
N ASN A 59 -4.80 -2.09 14.52
CA ASN A 59 -3.48 -2.12 15.12
C ASN A 59 -2.64 -3.30 14.63
N LYS A 60 -2.63 -3.57 13.33
CA LYS A 60 -1.71 -4.52 12.69
C LYS A 60 -1.09 -3.87 11.45
N THR A 61 0.05 -4.42 11.02
CA THR A 61 0.73 -3.89 9.85
C THR A 61 0.08 -4.43 8.58
N ASP A 62 -0.55 -3.55 7.82
CA ASP A 62 -1.09 -3.81 6.49
C ASP A 62 -0.10 -3.40 5.40
N ILE A 63 -0.35 -3.87 4.18
CA ILE A 63 0.44 -3.55 2.99
C ILE A 63 -0.46 -2.98 1.91
N ALA A 64 -0.10 -1.83 1.34
CA ALA A 64 -0.75 -1.30 0.15
C ALA A 64 0.19 -1.36 -1.06
N VAL A 65 -0.36 -1.76 -2.20
CA VAL A 65 0.37 -2.05 -3.44
C VAL A 65 -0.27 -1.30 -4.60
N LEU A 66 0.58 -0.62 -5.38
CA LEU A 66 0.18 0.08 -6.60
C LEU A 66 0.88 -0.52 -7.82
N GLY A 67 0.07 -0.74 -8.85
CA GLY A 67 0.49 -1.28 -10.13
C GLY A 67 0.83 -0.20 -11.18
N ARG A 68 1.79 -0.45 -12.08
CA ARG A 68 2.10 0.51 -13.18
C ARG A 68 1.00 0.58 -14.23
N LEU A 69 0.30 -0.52 -14.45
CA LEU A 69 -0.79 -0.64 -15.42
C LEU A 69 -2.13 -0.94 -14.73
N SER A 70 -2.22 -0.68 -13.42
CA SER A 70 -3.43 -0.84 -12.65
C SER A 70 -4.14 0.50 -12.47
N ASN A 71 -5.48 0.44 -12.47
CA ASN A 71 -6.36 1.55 -12.05
C ASN A 71 -6.82 1.39 -10.58
N HIS A 72 -6.22 0.44 -9.86
CA HIS A 72 -6.58 0.08 -8.51
C HIS A 72 -5.33 0.08 -7.62
N MET A 73 -5.57 0.35 -6.34
CA MET A 73 -4.67 0.02 -5.25
C MET A 73 -5.16 -1.26 -4.60
N ASP A 74 -4.25 -2.19 -4.32
CA ASP A 74 -4.55 -3.33 -3.47
C ASP A 74 -4.09 -3.04 -2.04
N VAL A 75 -4.94 -3.33 -1.07
CA VAL A 75 -4.57 -3.33 0.35
C VAL A 75 -4.71 -4.77 0.85
N LEU A 76 -3.62 -5.30 1.39
CA LEU A 76 -3.53 -6.59 2.05
C LEU A 76 -3.54 -6.33 3.55
N PHE A 77 -4.57 -6.82 4.24
CA PHE A 77 -4.73 -6.62 5.68
C PHE A 77 -3.98 -7.69 6.45
N GLY A 78 -3.04 -7.27 7.29
CA GLY A 78 -2.21 -8.17 8.08
C GLY A 78 -2.97 -8.71 9.28
N ASP A 79 -2.75 -9.97 9.63
CA ASP A 79 -3.31 -10.56 10.86
C ASP A 79 -2.36 -10.44 12.07
N GLY A 80 -1.14 -9.93 11.86
CA GLY A 80 -0.08 -9.80 12.86
C GLY A 80 0.68 -11.12 13.13
N ASN A 81 0.25 -12.23 12.54
CA ASN A 81 0.84 -13.56 12.68
C ASN A 81 1.33 -14.07 11.33
N MET A 82 2.05 -13.20 10.62
CA MET A 82 2.73 -13.52 9.36
C MET A 82 1.79 -13.84 8.19
N THR A 83 0.50 -13.51 8.28
CA THR A 83 -0.44 -13.71 7.16
C THR A 83 -1.23 -12.47 6.81
N PHE A 84 -1.70 -12.43 5.55
CA PHE A 84 -2.52 -11.36 5.00
C PHE A 84 -3.79 -11.95 4.38
N PRO A 85 -4.77 -12.36 5.21
CA PRO A 85 -5.90 -13.19 4.78
C PRO A 85 -6.91 -12.42 3.91
N ASN A 86 -6.95 -11.09 4.04
CA ASN A 86 -7.92 -10.25 3.35
C ASN A 86 -7.23 -9.29 2.40
N ARG A 87 -7.71 -9.24 1.16
CA ARG A 87 -7.30 -8.25 0.15
C ARG A 87 -8.50 -7.39 -0.23
N LYS A 88 -8.31 -6.08 -0.28
CA LYS A 88 -9.30 -5.13 -0.80
C LYS A 88 -8.73 -4.34 -1.97
N ARG A 89 -9.50 -4.25 -3.05
CA ARG A 89 -9.24 -3.35 -4.17
C ARG A 89 -9.89 -2.00 -3.91
N CYS A 90 -9.09 -0.95 -3.97
CA CYS A 90 -9.51 0.44 -3.88
C CYS A 90 -9.30 1.12 -5.22
N ILE A 91 -10.24 1.94 -5.68
CA ILE A 91 -10.07 2.71 -6.92
C ILE A 91 -9.10 3.85 -6.61
N TYR A 92 -8.05 3.98 -7.42
CA TYR A 92 -7.12 5.11 -7.37
C TYR A 92 -7.01 5.72 -8.77
N TYR A 93 -7.40 6.98 -8.92
CA TYR A 93 -7.35 7.66 -10.21
C TYR A 93 -5.93 8.17 -10.48
N ARG A 94 -5.29 7.70 -11.56
CA ARG A 94 -4.10 8.36 -12.12
C ARG A 94 -4.51 9.64 -12.83
N GLY A 95 -4.45 10.77 -12.13
CA GLY A 95 -4.68 12.09 -12.71
C GLY A 95 -4.43 13.21 -11.70
N THR A 96 -3.93 14.36 -12.18
CA THR A 96 -3.70 15.55 -11.35
C THR A 96 -5.01 16.29 -11.08
N GLY A 97 -5.70 16.01 -9.97
CA GLY A 97 -6.89 16.76 -9.51
C GLY A 97 -7.62 16.12 -8.31
N ASP A 98 -8.35 16.94 -7.56
CA ASP A 98 -8.92 16.57 -6.25
C ASP A 98 -10.20 15.72 -6.32
N ILE A 99 -10.24 14.63 -5.56
CA ILE A 99 -11.38 13.70 -5.46
C ILE A 99 -12.18 14.03 -4.19
N THR A 100 -13.33 14.72 -4.33
CA THR A 100 -14.15 15.09 -3.16
C THR A 100 -15.49 14.35 -3.02
N ASP A 101 -15.79 13.36 -3.87
CA ASP A 101 -17.02 12.57 -3.79
C ASP A 101 -16.82 11.14 -4.30
N TRP A 102 -16.87 10.16 -3.40
CA TRP A 102 -16.59 8.74 -3.65
C TRP A 102 -17.79 7.96 -4.19
N THR A 103 -18.95 8.59 -4.40
CA THR A 103 -20.20 7.92 -4.82
C THR A 103 -20.53 8.06 -6.31
N LYS A 104 -19.76 8.84 -7.08
CA LYS A 104 -20.07 9.14 -8.49
C LYS A 104 -19.06 8.55 -9.46
N ARG A 105 -19.59 8.03 -10.58
CA ARG A 105 -18.90 7.13 -11.53
C ARG A 105 -18.03 7.81 -12.60
N SER A 106 -17.90 9.13 -12.66
CA SER A 106 -17.05 9.77 -13.68
C SER A 106 -16.73 11.25 -13.39
N TYR A 107 -15.47 11.69 -13.56
CA TYR A 107 -15.09 13.11 -13.60
C TYR A 107 -13.90 13.41 -14.54
N SER A 108 -13.90 14.64 -15.07
CA SER A 108 -12.87 15.24 -15.94
C SER A 108 -12.08 16.32 -15.20
N ILE A 109 -10.82 16.51 -15.59
CA ILE A 109 -9.77 17.25 -14.85
C ILE A 109 -9.52 18.62 -15.50
N THR A 110 -9.40 19.68 -14.68
CA THR A 110 -8.74 20.95 -15.10
C THR A 110 -7.72 21.36 -14.04
N ALA A 111 -6.47 21.55 -14.46
CA ALA A 111 -5.32 21.81 -13.59
C ALA A 111 -5.45 23.17 -12.88
N SER A 112 -5.56 23.21 -11.54
CA SER A 112 -5.06 24.34 -10.74
C SER A 112 -5.23 24.25 -9.22
N THR A 113 -5.97 23.31 -8.64
CA THR A 113 -6.12 23.27 -7.17
C THR A 113 -5.60 21.97 -6.57
N ARG A 114 -4.75 22.13 -5.55
CA ARG A 114 -4.15 21.09 -4.72
C ARG A 114 -5.04 20.91 -3.47
N LYS A 115 -5.76 19.80 -3.35
CA LYS A 115 -6.57 19.45 -2.18
C LYS A 115 -6.49 17.96 -1.91
N MET A 116 -5.68 17.66 -0.90
CA MET A 116 -5.49 16.36 -0.27
C MET A 116 -6.83 15.66 0.01
N ILE A 117 -6.92 14.39 -0.36
CA ILE A 117 -8.13 13.58 -0.20
C ILE A 117 -7.98 12.72 1.06
N ASN A 118 -8.88 12.91 2.02
CA ASN A 118 -8.88 12.16 3.26
C ASN A 118 -9.56 10.81 3.05
N ILE A 119 -8.81 9.71 3.26
CA ILE A 119 -9.38 8.37 3.42
C ILE A 119 -9.67 8.21 4.92
N PRO A 120 -10.87 7.82 5.36
CA PRO A 120 -11.10 7.48 6.77
C PRO A 120 -10.13 6.36 7.17
N GLY A 121 -9.15 6.65 8.05
CA GLY A 121 -8.04 5.75 8.38
C GLY A 121 -6.67 6.09 7.77
N GLY A 122 -6.58 7.15 6.95
CA GLY A 122 -5.33 7.88 6.63
C GLY A 122 -4.21 7.11 5.90
N ILE A 123 -4.33 6.90 4.58
CA ILE A 123 -3.17 6.58 3.72
C ILE A 123 -2.56 7.90 3.21
N LYS A 124 -1.33 8.22 3.62
CA LYS A 124 -0.55 9.35 3.06
C LYS A 124 0.61 8.81 2.22
N THR A 125 0.45 8.73 0.90
CA THR A 125 1.56 8.40 0.01
C THR A 125 1.53 9.08 -1.37
N GLU A 126 2.68 9.48 -1.89
CA GLU A 126 2.85 10.35 -3.06
C GLU A 126 4.06 10.02 -3.99
N TYR A 127 4.14 9.05 -4.93
CA TYR A 127 5.37 9.01 -5.79
C TYR A 127 5.45 10.25 -6.71
N ASP A 128 6.51 11.06 -6.61
CA ASP A 128 6.67 12.44 -7.15
C ASP A 128 5.62 13.48 -6.74
N ALA A 129 4.85 13.15 -5.71
CA ALA A 129 4.35 14.15 -4.80
C ALA A 129 5.10 14.08 -3.42
N PHE A 130 5.87 13.02 -3.11
CA PHE A 130 6.42 12.59 -1.81
C PHE A 130 7.58 13.43 -1.27
N ALA A 131 7.88 14.57 -1.88
CA ALA A 131 9.00 15.39 -1.43
C ALA A 131 8.67 16.25 -0.20
N ASN A 132 7.40 16.44 0.19
CA ASN A 132 7.03 17.46 1.21
C ASN A 132 5.80 17.14 2.09
N ALA A 133 5.57 15.90 2.52
CA ALA A 133 4.44 15.61 3.41
C ALA A 133 4.79 15.76 4.90
N ARG A 134 4.19 16.77 5.57
CA ARG A 134 4.08 16.82 7.04
C ARG A 134 2.80 16.11 7.49
N TYR A 135 2.92 15.30 8.54
CA TYR A 135 1.86 14.45 9.06
C TYR A 135 1.13 15.15 10.21
N LEU A 136 -0.19 15.29 10.13
CA LEU A 136 -1.06 15.51 11.28
C LEU A 136 -1.94 14.27 11.50
N ILE A 137 -2.03 13.93 12.78
CA ILE A 137 -2.83 12.88 13.42
C ILE A 137 -4.15 13.54 13.80
N GLU A 138 -5.27 12.88 13.53
CA GLU A 138 -6.48 12.99 14.34
C GLU A 138 -6.91 11.57 14.73
#